data_AF-A0A9D4FM40-F1
#
_entry.id   AF-A0A9D4FM40-F1
#
_cell.length_a   1.000
_cell.length_b   1.000
_cell.length_c   1.000
_cell.angle_alpha   90.00
_cell.angle_beta   90.00
_cell.angle_gamma   90.00
#
_symmetry.space_group_name_H-M   'P 1'
#
loop_
_entity.id
_entity.type
_entity.pdbx_description
1 polymer ?
#
loop_
_entity_poly.entity_id
_entity_poly.type
_entity_poly.pdbx_seq_one_letter_code
_entity_poly.pdbx_strand_id
1 'polypeptide(L)'
;MNSTYGGVAIIAKHDMEGTEILNSTTSEFIAASFNTSSTKKPIIIGCLYRPTDNNLDYTSNLCQEIRNLHSQYRNNIIWIGGDANLPDIDWTTDTLIGHQYSIQINETLINTYKPPVNN
;
A
#
# COMPACT_ATOMS: atom_id res chain seq x y z
N MET A 1 -17.77 -5.10 20.05
CA MET A 1 -16.84 -3.97 19.99
C MET A 1 -17.09 -3.29 18.65
N ASN A 2 -17.48 -2.02 18.67
CA ASN A 2 -17.81 -1.28 17.45
C ASN A 2 -16.51 -0.98 16.72
N SER A 3 -16.20 -1.75 15.70
CA SER A 3 -15.05 -1.48 14.86
C SER A 3 -15.45 -0.50 13.77
N THR A 4 -15.18 0.78 13.99
CA THR A 4 -15.16 1.79 12.92
C THR A 4 -13.93 1.57 12.06
N TYR A 5 -14.00 0.57 11.17
CA TYR A 5 -13.10 0.50 10.02
C TYR A 5 -13.61 1.48 8.96
N GLY A 6 -12.69 2.07 8.21
CA GLY A 6 -12.99 2.97 7.10
C GLY A 6 -13.37 2.18 5.85
N GLY A 7 -12.74 2.54 4.73
CA GLY A 7 -12.90 1.83 3.48
C GLY A 7 -12.04 2.45 2.38
N VAL A 8 -11.58 1.61 1.46
CA VAL A 8 -10.82 2.02 0.27
C VAL A 8 -11.61 1.67 -0.97
N ALA A 9 -11.48 2.49 -2.02
CA ALA A 9 -12.12 2.26 -3.30
C ALA A 9 -11.19 2.70 -4.43
N ILE A 10 -11.11 1.86 -5.47
CA ILE A 10 -10.53 2.24 -6.76
C ILE A 10 -11.69 2.46 -7.71
N ILE A 11 -11.84 3.69 -8.19
CA ILE A 11 -12.88 4.06 -9.15
C ILE A 11 -12.19 4.45 -10.45
N ALA A 12 -12.58 3.81 -11.54
CA ALA A 12 -12.07 4.09 -12.87
C ALA A 12 -13.20 4.55 -13.79
N LYS A 13 -12.83 5.25 -14.87
CA LYS A 13 -13.80 5.59 -15.92
C LYS A 13 -14.31 4.33 -16.60
N HIS A 14 -15.54 4.39 -17.11
CA HIS A 14 -16.22 3.24 -17.73
C HIS A 14 -15.50 2.65 -18.95
N ASP A 15 -14.65 3.44 -19.61
CA ASP A 15 -13.84 3.05 -20.77
C ASP A 15 -12.49 2.44 -20.38
N MET A 16 -12.22 2.29 -19.08
CA MET A 16 -11.05 1.59 -18.56
C MET A 16 -11.42 0.16 -18.14
N GLU A 17 -10.75 -0.81 -18.75
CA GLU A 17 -10.87 -2.21 -18.35
C GLU A 17 -9.98 -2.49 -17.15
N GLY A 18 -10.61 -2.60 -15.97
CA GLY A 18 -9.97 -2.94 -14.71
C GLY A 18 -10.41 -4.31 -14.20
N THR A 19 -9.47 -5.06 -13.62
CA THR A 19 -9.74 -6.33 -12.94
C THR A 19 -9.24 -6.25 -11.50
N GLU A 20 -10.10 -6.58 -10.53
CA GLU A 20 -9.67 -6.74 -9.13
C GLU A 20 -8.65 -7.89 -9.03
N ILE A 21 -7.53 -7.64 -8.37
CA ILE A 21 -6.46 -8.64 -8.18
C ILE A 21 -6.10 -8.85 -6.70
N LEU A 22 -6.52 -7.94 -5.83
CA LEU A 22 -6.36 -8.04 -4.38
C LEU A 22 -7.54 -7.35 -3.70
N ASN A 23 -8.13 -8.05 -2.75
CA ASN A 23 -9.11 -7.51 -1.82
C ASN A 23 -8.80 -8.10 -0.43
N SER A 24 -8.05 -7.35 0.38
CA SER A 24 -7.59 -7.86 1.67
C SER A 24 -8.75 -8.02 2.66
N THR A 25 -8.63 -9.05 3.50
CA THR A 25 -9.55 -9.30 4.64
C THR A 25 -8.91 -8.96 5.98
N THR A 26 -7.62 -8.60 5.98
CA THR A 26 -6.82 -8.36 7.19
C THR A 26 -6.29 -6.93 7.27
N SER A 27 -6.29 -6.19 6.17
CA SER A 27 -6.00 -4.77 6.08
C SER A 27 -6.95 -4.08 5.10
N GLU A 28 -7.01 -2.76 5.15
CA GLU A 28 -7.71 -1.95 4.15
C GLU A 28 -6.78 -1.70 2.97
N PHE A 29 -6.55 -2.75 2.18
CA PHE A 29 -5.73 -2.71 0.98
C PHE A 29 -6.40 -3.48 -0.16
N ILE A 30 -6.65 -2.78 -1.26
CA ILE A 30 -7.17 -3.35 -2.49
C ILE A 30 -6.23 -3.04 -3.65
N ALA A 31 -6.22 -3.88 -4.67
CA ALA A 31 -5.50 -3.59 -5.90
C ALA A 31 -6.28 -4.08 -7.13
N ALA A 32 -6.13 -3.33 -8.22
CA ALA A 32 -6.69 -3.66 -9.51
C ALA A 32 -5.63 -3.53 -10.61
N SER A 33 -5.73 -4.38 -11.63
CA SER A 33 -4.91 -4.30 -12.83
C SER A 33 -5.68 -3.59 -13.95
N PHE A 34 -5.04 -2.64 -14.61
CA PHE A 34 -5.61 -1.92 -15.76
C PHE A 34 -4.78 -2.15 -17.01
N ASN A 35 -5.43 -2.59 -18.08
CA ASN A 35 -4.79 -2.67 -19.38
C ASN A 35 -4.62 -1.27 -19.95
N THR A 36 -3.45 -0.97 -20.52
CA THR A 36 -3.23 0.27 -21.25
C THR A 36 -2.69 -0.05 -22.64
N SER A 37 -3.08 0.74 -23.64
CA SER A 37 -2.56 0.59 -25.00
C SER A 37 -1.07 0.95 -25.10
N SER A 38 -0.55 1.71 -24.12
CA SER A 38 0.84 2.19 -24.11
C SER A 38 1.83 1.18 -23.52
N THR A 39 1.37 0.16 -22.79
CA THR A 39 2.23 -0.81 -22.11
C THR A 39 1.90 -2.25 -22.52
N LYS A 40 2.93 -3.08 -22.71
CA LYS A 40 2.72 -4.52 -22.99
C LYS A 40 2.15 -5.30 -21.80
N LYS A 41 2.21 -4.73 -20.61
CA LYS A 41 1.75 -5.32 -19.35
C LYS A 41 0.76 -4.37 -18.69
N PRO A 42 -0.23 -4.90 -17.95
CA PRO A 42 -1.15 -4.04 -17.22
C PRO A 42 -0.41 -3.25 -16.14
N ILE A 43 -0.90 -2.04 -15.87
CA ILE A 43 -0.48 -1.24 -14.72
C ILE A 43 -1.27 -1.74 -13.51
N ILE A 44 -0.59 -1.93 -12.39
CA ILE A 44 -1.22 -2.29 -11.12
C ILE A 44 -1.43 -1.02 -10.31
N ILE A 45 -2.67 -0.80 -9.86
CA ILE A 45 -3.03 0.29 -8.96
C ILE A 45 -3.46 -0.32 -7.63
N GLY A 46 -2.77 0.04 -6.55
CA GLY A 46 -3.11 -0.32 -5.18
C GLY A 46 -3.64 0.89 -4.41
N CYS A 47 -4.68 0.68 -3.60
CA CYS A 47 -5.26 1.70 -2.72
C CYS A 47 -5.29 1.18 -1.29
N LEU A 48 -4.65 1.90 -0.37
CA LEU A 48 -4.58 1.52 1.04
C LEU A 48 -5.13 2.57 1.99
N TYR A 49 -5.51 2.12 3.17
CA TYR A 49 -5.78 2.96 4.33
C TYR A 49 -5.18 2.29 5.58
N ARG A 50 -4.43 3.07 6.37
CA ARG A 50 -3.99 2.67 7.71
C ARG A 50 -4.71 3.61 8.70
N PRO A 51 -5.62 3.09 9.54
CA PRO A 51 -6.21 3.83 10.65
C PRO A 51 -5.18 4.45 11.61
N THR A 52 -5.56 5.50 12.34
CA THR A 52 -4.68 6.18 13.31
C THR A 52 -4.49 5.37 14.60
N ASP A 53 -5.41 4.50 14.96
CA ASP A 53 -5.46 3.78 16.25
C ASP A 53 -4.95 2.33 16.19
N ASN A 54 -4.35 1.92 15.07
CA ASN A 54 -3.90 0.55 14.86
C ASN A 54 -2.45 0.30 15.33
N ASN A 55 -2.15 -0.99 15.51
CA ASN A 55 -0.91 -1.47 16.10
C ASN A 55 0.15 -1.86 15.03
N LEU A 56 1.31 -2.29 15.52
CA LEU A 56 2.41 -2.77 14.68
C LEU A 56 2.01 -4.00 13.85
N ASP A 57 1.15 -4.88 14.37
CA ASP A 57 0.72 -6.09 13.66
C ASP A 57 -0.09 -5.75 12.40
N TYR A 58 -1.05 -4.83 12.52
CA TYR A 58 -1.80 -4.33 11.37
C TYR A 58 -0.86 -3.73 10.31
N THR A 59 0.06 -2.87 10.75
CA THR A 59 1.03 -2.23 9.85
C THR A 59 1.92 -3.27 9.17
N SER A 60 2.36 -4.30 9.91
CA SER A 60 3.18 -5.39 9.38
C SER A 60 2.44 -6.24 8.37
N ASN A 61 1.16 -6.54 8.62
CA ASN A 61 0.30 -7.28 7.68
C ASN A 61 0.11 -6.50 6.38
N LEU A 62 -0.26 -5.22 6.46
CA LEU A 62 -0.38 -4.33 5.30
C LEU A 62 0.92 -4.31 4.49
N CYS A 63 2.06 -4.14 5.17
CA CYS A 63 3.38 -4.14 4.54
C CYS A 63 3.73 -5.48 3.89
N GLN A 64 3.32 -6.59 4.48
CA GLN A 64 3.51 -7.92 3.89
C GLN A 64 2.66 -8.10 2.64
N GLU A 65 1.43 -7.61 2.62
CA GLU A 65 0.56 -7.65 1.44
C GLU A 65 1.13 -6.81 0.29
N ILE A 66 1.69 -5.64 0.59
CA ILE A 66 2.42 -4.82 -0.40
C ILE A 66 3.60 -5.61 -0.99
N ARG A 67 4.41 -6.26 -0.15
CA ARG A 67 5.53 -7.10 -0.61
C ARG A 67 5.06 -8.27 -1.46
N ASN A 68 3.96 -8.92 -1.09
CA ASN A 68 3.38 -10.02 -1.85
C ASN A 68 2.90 -9.55 -3.22
N LEU A 69 2.20 -8.40 -3.29
CA LEU A 69 1.76 -7.79 -4.55
C LEU A 69 2.97 -7.47 -5.45
N HIS A 70 4.02 -6.85 -4.88
CA HIS A 70 5.23 -6.55 -5.62
C HIS A 70 5.94 -7.80 -6.14
N SER A 71 6.03 -8.87 -5.33
CA SER A 71 6.63 -10.15 -5.74
C SER A 71 5.85 -10.81 -6.88
N GLN A 72 4.51 -10.85 -6.76
CA GLN A 72 3.62 -11.45 -7.76
C GLN A 72 3.66 -10.69 -9.09
N TYR A 73 3.76 -9.37 -9.05
CA TYR A 73 3.74 -8.48 -10.21
C TYR A 73 5.09 -7.79 -10.47
N ARG A 74 6.21 -8.45 -10.14
CA ARG A 74 7.58 -7.88 -10.13
C ARG A 74 8.05 -7.18 -11.41
N ASN A 75 7.37 -7.42 -12.54
CA ASN A 75 7.71 -6.85 -13.83
C ASN A 75 6.64 -5.89 -14.38
N ASN A 76 5.64 -5.55 -13.56
CA ASN A 76 4.60 -4.59 -13.89
C ASN A 76 4.97 -3.24 -13.25
N ILE A 77 4.42 -2.16 -13.83
CA ILE A 77 4.40 -0.88 -13.13
C ILE A 77 3.35 -1.00 -12.03
N ILE A 78 3.74 -0.72 -10.79
CA ILE A 78 2.86 -0.77 -9.62
C ILE A 78 2.83 0.61 -8.98
N TRP A 79 1.64 1.21 -8.89
CA TRP A 79 1.41 2.44 -8.14
C TRP A 79 0.55 2.11 -6.93
N ILE A 80 1.05 2.42 -5.74
CA ILE A 80 0.31 2.27 -4.50
C ILE A 80 0.13 3.66 -3.91
N GLY A 81 -1.09 4.00 -3.56
CA GLY A 81 -1.43 5.27 -2.93
C GLY A 81 -2.52 5.09 -1.90
N GLY A 82 -2.73 6.11 -1.08
CA GLY A 82 -3.69 6.04 0.02
C GLY A 82 -3.25 6.88 1.21
N ASP A 83 -3.98 6.73 2.30
CA ASP A 83 -3.67 7.42 3.56
C ASP A 83 -3.10 6.44 4.58
N ALA A 84 -1.79 6.55 4.82
CA ALA A 84 -1.10 5.72 5.81
C ALA A 84 -1.24 6.28 7.24
N ASN A 85 -1.75 7.49 7.45
CA ASN A 85 -1.76 8.17 8.74
C ASN A 85 -0.40 8.12 9.45
N LEU A 86 0.69 8.34 8.73
CA LEU A 86 2.06 8.43 9.26
C LEU A 86 2.64 9.83 8.99
N PRO A 87 2.22 10.84 9.77
CA PRO A 87 2.72 12.21 9.63
C PRO A 87 4.18 12.36 10.08
N ASP A 88 4.72 11.36 10.77
CA ASP A 88 6.12 11.35 11.21
C ASP A 88 7.10 11.07 10.07
N ILE A 89 6.61 10.65 8.90
CA ILE A 89 7.43 10.35 7.72
C ILE A 89 7.45 11.56 6.79
N ASP A 90 8.64 12.07 6.47
CA ASP A 90 8.84 12.89 5.28
C ASP A 90 8.93 11.97 4.06
N TRP A 91 7.83 11.87 3.32
CA TRP A 91 7.70 11.04 2.12
C TRP A 91 8.56 11.51 0.94
N THR A 92 9.17 12.69 1.02
CA THR A 92 10.10 13.18 -0.01
C THR A 92 11.49 12.58 0.20
N THR A 93 11.87 12.36 1.46
CA THR A 93 13.22 11.92 1.85
C THR A 93 13.25 10.53 2.48
N ASP A 94 12.09 9.92 2.71
CA ASP A 94 11.92 8.66 3.45
C ASP A 94 12.58 8.68 4.84
N THR A 95 12.48 9.81 5.53
CA THR A 95 13.06 10.03 6.87
C THR A 95 12.00 10.30 7.93
N LEU A 96 12.36 10.05 9.19
CA LEU A 96 11.51 10.37 10.34
C LEU A 96 11.74 11.80 10.79
N ILE A 97 10.67 12.59 10.83
CA ILE A 97 10.64 13.99 11.27
C ILE A 97 9.83 14.20 12.54
N GLY A 98 9.15 13.15 13.03
CA GLY A 98 8.23 13.22 14.16
C GLY A 98 8.25 11.98 15.05
N HIS A 99 7.39 12.00 16.07
CA HIS A 99 7.29 10.98 17.13
C HIS A 99 5.84 10.69 17.54
N GLN A 100 4.84 10.97 16.70
CA GLN A 100 3.43 10.69 16.98
C GLN A 100 3.17 9.18 17.12
N TYR A 101 3.83 8.38 16.29
CA TYR A 101 3.80 6.93 16.30
C TYR A 101 5.17 6.33 16.63
N SER A 102 5.17 5.06 17.05
CA SER A 102 6.42 4.35 17.33
C SER A 102 7.33 4.31 16.10
N ILE A 103 8.64 4.40 16.33
CA ILE A 103 9.66 4.27 15.29
C ILE A 103 9.44 2.98 14.47
N GLN A 104 9.11 1.88 15.14
CA GLN A 104 8.86 0.58 14.51
C GLN A 104 7.74 0.60 13.47
N ILE A 105 6.63 1.30 13.75
CA ILE A 105 5.51 1.43 12.81
C ILE A 105 5.97 2.19 11.55
N ASN A 106 6.66 3.32 11.75
CA ASN A 106 7.10 4.15 10.64
C ASN A 106 8.17 3.43 9.79
N GLU A 107 9.16 2.81 10.43
CA GLU A 107 10.23 2.06 9.76
C GLU A 107 9.70 0.84 9.00
N THR A 108 8.66 0.16 9.51
CA THR A 108 8.07 -1.00 8.83
C THR A 108 7.56 -0.62 7.44
N LEU A 109 6.93 0.55 7.30
CA LEU A 109 6.45 1.02 6.01
C LEU A 109 7.59 1.53 5.11
N ILE A 110 8.53 2.33 5.65
CA ILE A 110 9.71 2.82 4.90
C ILE A 110 10.50 1.65 4.30
N ASN A 111 10.72 0.59 5.09
CA ASN A 111 11.49 -0.58 4.66
C ASN A 111 10.72 -1.50 3.71
N THR A 112 9.41 -1.31 3.53
CA THR A 112 8.60 -2.13 2.62
C THR A 112 8.95 -1.87 1.16
N TYR A 113 9.34 -0.64 0.83
CA TYR A 113 9.67 -0.22 -0.53
C TYR A 113 11.17 -0.20 -0.81
N LYS A 114 12.01 -0.28 0.23
CA LYS A 114 13.46 -0.38 0.06
C LYS A 114 13.79 -1.80 -0.40
N PRO A 115 14.56 -1.97 -1.50
CA PRO A 115 15.07 -3.28 -1.87
C PRO A 115 15.90 -3.83 -0.70
N PRO A 116 15.91 -5.16 -0.49
CA PRO A 116 16.75 -5.76 0.53
C PRO A 116 18.21 -5.32 0.32
N VAL A 117 18.83 -4.82 1.39
CA VAL A 117 20.27 -4.52 1.40
C VAL A 117 20.98 -5.86 1.33
N ASN A 118 21.53 -6.19 0.16
CA ASN A 118 22.40 -7.36 0.02
C ASN A 118 23.71 -7.05 0.75
N ASN A 119 23.93 -7.69 1.90
CA ASN A 119 25.23 -7.76 2.58
C ASN A 119 26.13 -8.79 1.89
#